data_AF-A0A933QLJ1-F1
#
_entry.id   AF-A0A933QLJ1-F1
#
_cell.length_a   1.000
_cell.length_b   1.000
_cell.length_c   1.000
_cell.angle_alpha   90.00
_cell.angle_beta   90.00
_cell.angle_gamma   90.00
#
_symmetry.space_group_name_H-M   'P 1'
#
loop_
_entity.id
_entity.type
_entity.pdbx_description
1 polymer ?
#
loop_
_entity_poly.entity_id
_entity_poly.type
_entity_poly.pdbx_seq_one_letter_code
_entity_poly.pdbx_strand_id
1 'polypeptide(L)'
;MKRIIIVAGIVIVLLINLRPALASYPTDPSADIAWSGGTSTVADIQAAFNNARTQENAQLGKSIPLLMLPSQATWNAMSDGEKAFWLSNRERIDRGVLAMHSTEANVTSVAQYYAAYLLSHNTFSHNADGRSPWQRLYTNSAINACHDSLGVAENLAVFVTSGNSIPLPIERSIYMFMYVDAGSAWGHRHAILWYPYNDNSGPSDKEGFLGIGRAHGGPYQGPFSQPWNYAEIIVMNFFDPCASWNYGSTAFKTFLPLVIR
;
A
#
# COMPACT_ATOMS: atom_id res chain seq x y z
N MET A 1 -12.99 26.45 -6.15
CA MET A 1 -13.12 25.00 -6.44
C MET A 1 -11.74 24.43 -6.73
N LYS A 2 -11.19 23.63 -5.83
CA LYS A 2 -9.86 23.02 -5.96
C LYS A 2 -9.99 21.77 -6.83
N ARG A 3 -9.29 21.71 -7.98
CA ARG A 3 -9.26 20.53 -8.84
C ARG A 3 -8.08 19.66 -8.44
N ILE A 4 -8.36 18.44 -7.99
CA ILE A 4 -7.38 17.38 -7.77
C ILE A 4 -7.45 16.48 -9.02
N ILE A 5 -6.32 16.20 -9.66
CA ILE A 5 -6.22 15.28 -10.80
C ILE A 5 -5.42 14.07 -10.34
N ILE A 6 -5.91 12.86 -10.66
CA ILE A 6 -5.31 11.56 -10.30
C ILE A 6 -4.91 10.87 -11.61
N VAL A 7 -3.69 10.35 -11.70
CA VAL A 7 -3.21 9.57 -12.87
C VAL A 7 -2.44 8.35 -12.36
N ALA A 8 -2.79 7.14 -12.84
CA ALA A 8 -2.04 5.90 -12.65
C ALA A 8 -1.40 5.46 -13.98
N GLY A 9 -0.17 4.95 -13.96
CA GLY A 9 0.60 4.55 -15.15
C GLY A 9 0.53 3.04 -15.43
N ILE A 10 0.48 2.67 -16.72
CA ILE A 10 0.32 1.29 -17.22
C ILE A 10 1.65 0.73 -17.75
N VAL A 11 2.01 -0.51 -17.41
CA VAL A 11 2.94 -1.35 -18.18
C VAL A 11 2.45 -2.80 -18.19
N ILE A 12 2.35 -3.39 -19.39
CA ILE A 12 1.97 -4.80 -19.64
C ILE A 12 3.24 -5.60 -19.93
N VAL A 13 3.42 -6.74 -19.26
CA VAL A 13 4.38 -7.78 -19.65
C VAL A 13 3.66 -9.13 -19.71
N LEU A 14 3.74 -9.82 -20.84
CA LEU A 14 3.16 -11.14 -21.08
C LEU A 14 4.30 -12.16 -21.22
N LEU A 15 4.39 -13.17 -20.36
CA LEU A 15 5.21 -14.37 -20.56
C LEU A 15 4.51 -15.62 -20.00
N ILE A 16 4.62 -16.73 -20.75
CA ILE A 16 3.87 -17.98 -20.62
C ILE A 16 4.59 -19.02 -19.74
N ASN A 17 3.83 -19.60 -18.81
CA ASN A 17 3.84 -20.92 -18.15
C ASN A 17 5.15 -21.63 -17.72
N LEU A 18 5.39 -21.60 -16.41
CA LEU A 18 5.66 -22.77 -15.55
C LEU A 18 4.78 -22.57 -14.31
N ARG A 19 3.84 -23.47 -13.97
CA ARG A 19 2.89 -23.24 -12.85
C ARG A 19 3.65 -23.14 -11.52
N PRO A 20 3.80 -21.94 -10.93
CA PRO A 20 4.10 -21.80 -9.52
C PRO A 20 2.77 -22.04 -8.77
N ALA A 21 2.76 -22.08 -7.44
CA ALA A 21 1.49 -21.94 -6.70
C ALA A 21 0.76 -20.72 -7.29
N LEU A 22 -0.42 -20.91 -7.88
CA LEU A 22 -1.15 -19.83 -8.56
C LEU A 22 -1.37 -18.73 -7.53
N ALA A 23 -0.73 -17.58 -7.75
CA ALA A 23 -1.02 -16.37 -7.00
C ALA A 23 -2.54 -16.17 -6.99
N SER A 24 -3.09 -16.04 -5.79
CA SER A 24 -4.52 -15.97 -5.56
C SER A 24 -4.79 -14.75 -4.69
N TYR A 25 -5.21 -13.67 -5.34
CA TYR A 25 -5.86 -12.54 -4.68
C TYR A 25 -7.38 -12.73 -4.73
N PRO A 26 -8.14 -12.17 -3.78
CA PRO A 26 -9.60 -12.14 -3.84
C PRO A 26 -10.11 -11.46 -5.12
N THR A 27 -11.28 -11.86 -5.60
CA THR A 27 -11.95 -11.27 -6.77
C THR A 27 -12.05 -9.74 -6.65
N ASP A 28 -11.75 -9.04 -7.74
CA ASP A 28 -11.81 -7.59 -7.80
C ASP A 28 -13.24 -7.06 -7.93
N PRO A 29 -13.52 -5.85 -7.45
CA PRO A 29 -14.72 -5.11 -7.85
C PRO A 29 -14.82 -4.97 -9.37
N SER A 30 -16.03 -4.86 -9.88
CA SER A 30 -16.30 -4.72 -11.31
C SER A 30 -15.96 -3.33 -11.87
N ALA A 31 -15.83 -2.32 -11.00
CA ALA A 31 -15.53 -0.94 -11.36
C ALA A 31 -14.93 -0.19 -10.15
N ASP A 32 -14.29 0.94 -10.44
CA ASP A 32 -13.80 1.86 -9.41
C ASP A 32 -14.93 2.34 -8.50
N ILE A 33 -14.64 2.45 -7.21
CA ILE A 33 -15.52 3.02 -6.19
C ILE A 33 -14.85 4.28 -5.66
N ALA A 34 -15.36 5.44 -6.06
CA ALA A 34 -14.79 6.73 -5.72
C ALA A 34 -14.88 7.02 -4.20
N TRP A 35 -13.87 7.73 -3.70
CA TRP A 35 -13.83 8.21 -2.31
C TRP A 35 -15.06 9.07 -2.00
N SER A 36 -15.85 8.64 -1.01
CA SER A 36 -17.14 9.26 -0.67
C SER A 36 -17.14 10.07 0.64
N GLY A 37 -16.02 10.11 1.37
CA GLY A 37 -15.90 10.80 2.65
C GLY A 37 -15.31 12.22 2.55
N GLY A 38 -15.29 12.95 3.66
CA GLY A 38 -14.40 14.11 3.80
C GLY A 38 -12.93 13.69 3.77
N THR A 39 -12.01 14.59 4.13
CA THR A 39 -10.59 14.26 4.17
C THR A 39 -9.91 14.85 5.41
N SER A 40 -10.61 14.92 6.54
CA SER A 40 -10.13 15.67 7.72
C SER A 40 -9.98 14.79 8.95
N THR A 41 -10.78 13.73 9.07
CA THR A 41 -10.93 12.97 10.31
C THR A 41 -10.93 11.46 10.09
N VAL A 42 -10.77 10.71 11.18
CA VAL A 42 -10.98 9.26 11.20
C VAL A 42 -12.39 8.88 10.75
N ALA A 43 -13.40 9.69 11.12
CA ALA A 43 -14.77 9.45 10.68
C ALA A 43 -14.90 9.52 9.16
N ASP A 44 -14.16 10.43 8.51
CA ASP A 44 -14.13 10.53 7.05
C ASP A 44 -13.48 9.31 6.40
N ILE A 45 -12.35 8.84 6.95
CA ILE A 45 -11.67 7.64 6.48
C ILE A 45 -12.61 6.44 6.62
N GLN A 46 -13.20 6.25 7.80
CA GLN A 46 -14.13 5.16 8.07
C GLN A 46 -15.32 5.18 7.12
N ALA A 47 -15.93 6.36 6.90
CA ALA A 47 -17.06 6.51 6.00
C ALA A 47 -16.69 6.14 4.55
N ALA A 48 -15.53 6.58 4.06
CA ALA A 48 -15.08 6.26 2.70
C ALA A 48 -14.85 4.75 2.51
N PHE A 49 -14.10 4.10 3.40
CA PHE A 49 -13.84 2.66 3.32
C PHE A 49 -15.10 1.83 3.51
N ASN A 50 -16.00 2.20 4.44
CA ASN A 50 -17.24 1.45 4.66
C ASN A 50 -18.23 1.57 3.51
N ASN A 51 -18.29 2.74 2.86
CA ASN A 51 -19.04 2.87 1.62
C ASN A 51 -18.45 1.97 0.53
N ALA A 52 -17.12 1.92 0.38
CA ALA A 52 -16.46 1.07 -0.61
C ALA A 52 -16.72 -0.43 -0.36
N ARG A 53 -16.56 -0.90 0.88
CA ARG A 53 -16.87 -2.29 1.26
C ARG A 53 -18.32 -2.65 1.04
N THR A 54 -19.26 -1.72 1.29
CA THR A 54 -20.69 -1.94 1.03
C THR A 54 -20.95 -2.13 -0.47
N GLN A 55 -20.34 -1.30 -1.31
CA GLN A 55 -20.48 -1.40 -2.76
C GLN A 55 -19.79 -2.67 -3.31
N GLU A 56 -18.58 -2.99 -2.84
CA GLU A 56 -17.87 -4.24 -3.20
C GLU A 56 -18.70 -5.47 -2.82
N ASN A 57 -19.28 -5.50 -1.61
CA ASN A 57 -20.16 -6.58 -1.17
C ASN A 57 -21.37 -6.75 -2.11
N ALA A 58 -21.99 -5.65 -2.52
CA ALA A 58 -23.11 -5.69 -3.46
C ALA A 58 -22.70 -6.19 -4.85
N GLN A 59 -21.53 -5.78 -5.35
CA GLN A 59 -21.02 -6.21 -6.66
C GLN A 59 -20.64 -7.71 -6.67
N LEU A 60 -20.05 -8.19 -5.59
CA LEU A 60 -19.42 -9.53 -5.54
C LEU A 60 -20.23 -10.58 -4.78
N GLY A 61 -21.39 -10.21 -4.22
CA GLY A 61 -22.16 -11.09 -3.34
C GLY A 61 -21.37 -11.52 -2.10
N LYS A 62 -20.54 -10.62 -1.55
CA LYS A 62 -19.69 -10.88 -0.38
C LYS A 62 -20.25 -10.22 0.87
N SER A 63 -19.64 -10.50 2.02
CA SER A 63 -19.99 -9.90 3.32
C SER A 63 -18.74 -9.52 4.09
N ILE A 64 -17.90 -8.69 3.47
CA ILE A 64 -16.74 -8.06 4.10
C ILE A 64 -17.24 -7.17 5.24
N PRO A 65 -16.78 -7.37 6.49
CA PRO A 65 -17.17 -6.53 7.63
C PRO A 65 -16.87 -5.05 7.42
N LEU A 66 -17.63 -4.17 8.06
CA LEU A 66 -17.31 -2.74 8.06
C LEU A 66 -16.11 -2.44 8.97
N LEU A 67 -15.26 -1.50 8.56
CA LEU A 67 -14.16 -0.99 9.35
C LEU A 67 -14.68 -0.20 10.55
N MET A 68 -14.02 -0.44 11.69
CA MET A 68 -14.03 0.41 12.86
C MET A 68 -12.59 0.88 13.09
N LEU A 69 -12.32 2.14 12.77
CA LEU A 69 -10.99 2.71 12.96
C LEU A 69 -10.73 3.03 14.45
N PRO A 70 -9.46 3.07 14.89
CA PRO A 70 -9.08 3.60 16.20
C PRO A 70 -9.56 5.03 16.42
N SER A 71 -9.58 5.49 17.68
CA SER A 71 -9.92 6.89 17.99
C SER A 71 -9.05 7.89 17.21
N GLN A 72 -9.55 9.11 16.99
CA GLN A 72 -8.77 10.17 16.32
C GLN A 72 -7.40 10.41 16.97
N ALA A 73 -7.34 10.38 18.32
CA ALA A 73 -6.08 10.56 19.05
C ALA A 73 -5.11 9.41 18.80
N THR A 74 -5.60 8.16 18.83
CA THR A 74 -4.80 6.98 18.51
C THR A 74 -4.30 7.01 17.07
N TRP A 75 -5.18 7.35 16.12
CA TRP A 75 -4.84 7.43 14.71
C TRP A 75 -3.80 8.52 14.42
N ASN A 76 -3.95 9.68 15.04
CA ASN A 76 -2.99 10.79 14.90
C ASN A 76 -1.61 10.45 15.49
N ALA A 77 -1.55 9.57 16.50
CA ALA A 77 -0.31 9.13 17.11
C ALA A 77 0.42 8.04 16.28
N MET A 78 -0.24 7.42 15.32
CA MET A 78 0.38 6.45 14.42
C MET A 78 1.28 7.13 13.39
N SER A 79 2.45 6.54 13.16
CA SER A 79 3.30 6.82 12.01
C SER A 79 2.61 6.46 10.69
N ASP A 80 3.15 6.97 9.58
CA ASP A 80 2.63 6.66 8.23
C ASP A 80 2.69 5.15 7.93
N GLY A 81 3.75 4.47 8.38
CA GLY A 81 3.88 3.02 8.28
C GLY A 81 2.82 2.27 9.10
N GLU A 82 2.55 2.69 10.34
CA GLU A 82 1.53 2.07 11.19
C GLU A 82 0.12 2.23 10.59
N LYS A 83 -0.21 3.40 10.03
CA LYS A 83 -1.49 3.63 9.35
C LYS A 83 -1.67 2.74 8.13
N ALA A 84 -0.66 2.69 7.26
CA ALA A 84 -0.69 1.87 6.05
C ALA A 84 -0.78 0.38 6.38
N PHE A 85 0.01 -0.07 7.36
CA PHE A 85 -0.03 -1.45 7.87
C PHE A 85 -1.40 -1.81 8.43
N TRP A 86 -1.97 -0.95 9.28
CA TRP A 86 -3.29 -1.17 9.86
C TRP A 86 -4.37 -1.32 8.79
N LEU A 87 -4.45 -0.38 7.84
CA LEU A 87 -5.45 -0.44 6.75
C LEU A 87 -5.25 -1.68 5.88
N SER A 88 -4.03 -1.91 5.41
CA SER A 88 -3.72 -3.02 4.50
C SER A 88 -4.03 -4.38 5.13
N ASN A 89 -3.62 -4.59 6.38
CA ASN A 89 -3.94 -5.83 7.08
C ASN A 89 -5.42 -5.98 7.37
N ARG A 90 -6.14 -4.88 7.62
CA ARG A 90 -7.58 -4.97 7.81
C ARG A 90 -8.29 -5.37 6.52
N GLU A 91 -7.84 -4.86 5.37
CA GLU A 91 -8.32 -5.29 4.05
C GLU A 91 -7.98 -6.76 3.73
N ARG A 92 -6.79 -7.23 4.12
CA ARG A 92 -6.37 -8.64 3.96
C ARG A 92 -7.20 -9.59 4.81
N ILE A 93 -7.21 -9.39 6.13
CA ILE A 93 -7.84 -10.33 7.08
C ILE A 93 -9.35 -10.41 6.85
N ASP A 94 -10.02 -9.28 6.56
CA ASP A 94 -11.47 -9.26 6.32
C ASP A 94 -11.88 -9.95 5.00
N ARG A 95 -10.91 -10.30 4.15
CA ARG A 95 -11.08 -11.11 2.93
C ARG A 95 -10.48 -12.51 3.06
N GLY A 96 -10.11 -12.93 4.27
CA GLY A 96 -9.53 -14.25 4.52
C GLY A 96 -8.08 -14.41 4.03
N VAL A 97 -7.39 -13.30 3.78
CA VAL A 97 -5.96 -13.31 3.43
C VAL A 97 -5.14 -13.12 4.71
N LEU A 98 -4.07 -13.92 4.87
CA LEU A 98 -3.19 -13.82 6.05
C LEU A 98 -2.63 -12.41 6.21
N ALA A 99 -2.53 -11.97 7.46
CA ALA A 99 -1.96 -10.67 7.78
C ALA A 99 -0.46 -10.66 7.47
N MET A 100 0.05 -9.53 6.98
CA MET A 100 1.49 -9.26 7.03
C MET A 100 1.93 -9.14 8.49
N HIS A 101 3.16 -9.56 8.78
CA HIS A 101 3.69 -9.61 10.14
C HIS A 101 3.79 -8.23 10.79
N SER A 102 4.49 -7.30 10.14
CA SER A 102 4.73 -5.95 10.63
C SER A 102 5.19 -5.00 9.52
N THR A 103 5.44 -3.74 9.87
CA THR A 103 6.38 -2.94 9.09
C THR A 103 7.82 -3.40 9.31
N GLU A 104 8.70 -3.15 8.35
CA GLU A 104 10.13 -3.47 8.47
C GLU A 104 10.98 -2.26 8.05
N ALA A 105 12.03 -1.97 8.83
CA ALA A 105 12.79 -0.73 8.72
C ALA A 105 13.65 -0.66 7.45
N ASN A 106 14.25 -1.78 7.02
CA ASN A 106 15.00 -1.85 5.76
C ASN A 106 14.08 -1.66 4.56
N VAL A 107 12.92 -2.33 4.52
CA VAL A 107 11.90 -2.17 3.47
C VAL A 107 11.38 -0.73 3.44
N THR A 108 11.12 -0.16 4.62
CA THR A 108 10.72 1.26 4.77
C THR A 108 11.80 2.21 4.26
N SER A 109 13.08 1.93 4.52
CA SER A 109 14.19 2.76 4.06
C SER A 109 14.32 2.79 2.53
N VAL A 110 14.10 1.64 1.88
CA VAL A 110 14.09 1.53 0.40
C VAL A 110 12.92 2.31 -0.18
N ALA A 111 11.71 2.14 0.39
CA ALA A 111 10.53 2.87 -0.03
C ALA A 111 10.71 4.39 0.12
N GLN A 112 11.28 4.83 1.26
CA GLN A 112 11.53 6.24 1.56
C GLN A 112 12.56 6.85 0.61
N TYR A 113 13.65 6.13 0.32
CA TYR A 113 14.62 6.53 -0.69
C TYR A 113 13.93 6.77 -2.03
N TYR A 114 13.10 5.82 -2.47
CA TYR A 114 12.47 5.92 -3.78
C TYR A 114 11.41 7.03 -3.86
N ALA A 115 10.63 7.25 -2.80
CA ALA A 115 9.71 8.38 -2.72
C ALA A 115 10.44 9.72 -2.91
N ALA A 116 11.57 9.90 -2.22
CA ALA A 116 12.41 11.08 -2.33
C ALA A 116 13.04 11.21 -3.73
N TYR A 117 13.47 10.09 -4.33
CA TYR A 117 13.99 10.06 -5.69
C TYR A 117 12.94 10.56 -6.69
N LEU A 118 11.73 10.00 -6.68
CA LEU A 118 10.64 10.39 -7.58
C LEU A 118 10.31 11.88 -7.47
N LEU A 119 10.27 12.42 -6.25
CA LEU A 119 9.99 13.84 -6.02
C LEU A 119 11.11 14.73 -6.55
N SER A 120 12.36 14.45 -6.14
CA SER A 120 13.52 15.29 -6.48
C SER A 120 13.88 15.26 -7.97
N HIS A 121 13.58 14.17 -8.67
CA HIS A 121 13.86 14.00 -10.10
C HIS A 121 12.66 14.34 -10.97
N ASN A 122 11.57 14.86 -10.38
CA ASN A 122 10.37 15.30 -11.10
C ASN A 122 9.80 14.22 -12.03
N THR A 123 9.73 12.98 -11.55
CA THR A 123 9.38 11.79 -12.33
C THR A 123 8.45 10.88 -11.53
N PHE A 124 7.72 10.00 -12.23
CA PHE A 124 6.82 9.03 -11.61
C PHE A 124 6.74 7.75 -12.45
N SER A 125 7.44 6.70 -11.99
CA SER A 125 7.48 5.38 -12.62
C SER A 125 8.03 4.37 -11.63
N HIS A 126 7.73 3.08 -11.78
CA HIS A 126 8.38 1.99 -11.02
C HIS A 126 9.86 1.81 -11.35
N ASN A 127 10.33 2.37 -12.46
CA ASN A 127 11.70 2.20 -12.98
C ASN A 127 12.43 3.52 -13.24
N ALA A 128 12.02 4.60 -12.58
CA ALA A 128 12.53 5.95 -12.82
C ALA A 128 14.03 6.11 -12.48
N ASP A 129 14.58 5.26 -11.62
CA ASP A 129 16.00 5.22 -11.28
C ASP A 129 16.80 4.18 -12.10
N GLY A 130 16.18 3.60 -13.13
CA GLY A 130 16.78 2.55 -13.95
C GLY A 130 16.80 1.16 -13.29
N ARG A 131 16.21 1.00 -12.10
CA ARG A 131 16.08 -0.27 -11.39
C ARG A 131 14.62 -0.72 -11.32
N SER A 132 14.39 -2.02 -11.25
CA SER A 132 13.09 -2.57 -10.83
C SER A 132 12.88 -2.44 -9.32
N PRO A 133 11.63 -2.52 -8.84
CA PRO A 133 11.37 -2.53 -7.40
C PRO A 133 12.14 -3.61 -6.63
N TRP A 134 12.20 -4.84 -7.17
CA TRP A 134 13.00 -5.91 -6.59
C TRP A 134 14.48 -5.57 -6.55
N GLN A 135 15.05 -5.06 -7.64
CA GLN A 135 16.45 -4.63 -7.66
C GLN A 135 16.74 -3.55 -6.62
N ARG A 136 15.82 -2.60 -6.39
CA ARG A 136 15.96 -1.60 -5.32
C ARG A 136 15.94 -2.24 -3.94
N LEU A 137 14.99 -3.14 -3.67
CA LEU A 137 14.95 -3.89 -2.40
C LEU A 137 16.27 -4.64 -2.15
N TYR A 138 16.80 -5.30 -3.18
CA TYR A 138 18.04 -6.08 -3.09
C TYR A 138 19.32 -5.23 -3.03
N THR A 139 19.24 -3.90 -3.15
CA THR A 139 20.39 -3.05 -2.80
C THR A 139 20.62 -2.95 -1.29
N ASN A 140 19.58 -3.22 -0.48
CA ASN A 140 19.73 -3.31 0.96
C ASN A 140 20.32 -4.67 1.32
N SER A 141 21.45 -4.68 2.04
CA SER A 141 22.20 -5.90 2.33
C SER A 141 21.45 -6.90 3.23
N ALA A 142 20.60 -6.42 4.15
CA ALA A 142 19.80 -7.30 5.01
C ALA A 142 18.72 -8.02 4.20
N ILE A 143 18.02 -7.29 3.34
CA ILE A 143 17.00 -7.82 2.42
C ILE A 143 17.66 -8.82 1.45
N ASN A 144 18.76 -8.43 0.79
CA ASN A 144 19.44 -9.28 -0.18
C ASN A 144 20.00 -10.57 0.42
N ALA A 145 20.37 -10.55 1.70
CA ALA A 145 20.91 -11.72 2.39
C ALA A 145 19.83 -12.76 2.75
N CYS A 146 18.56 -12.36 2.88
CA CYS A 146 17.49 -13.24 3.31
C CYS A 146 16.14 -12.77 2.79
N HIS A 147 15.77 -13.25 1.60
CA HIS A 147 14.47 -13.01 1.02
C HIS A 147 13.98 -14.25 0.28
N ASP A 148 12.67 -14.38 0.19
CA ASP A 148 12.02 -15.33 -0.71
C ASP A 148 11.49 -14.60 -1.96
N SER A 149 11.04 -15.39 -2.94
CA SER A 149 10.50 -14.84 -4.18
C SER A 149 9.05 -14.41 -3.98
N LEU A 150 8.78 -13.12 -4.12
CA LEU A 150 7.44 -12.56 -4.08
C LEU A 150 7.06 -11.97 -5.44
N GLY A 151 5.88 -12.33 -5.96
CA GLY A 151 5.39 -11.89 -7.28
C GLY A 151 4.97 -10.41 -7.34
N VAL A 152 5.00 -9.71 -6.21
CA VAL A 152 4.71 -8.28 -6.07
C VAL A 152 5.79 -7.63 -5.22
N ALA A 153 6.02 -6.34 -5.44
CA ALA A 153 7.07 -5.62 -4.71
C ALA A 153 6.74 -4.16 -4.40
N GLU A 154 5.90 -3.49 -5.19
CA GLU A 154 5.71 -2.04 -5.02
C GLU A 154 4.36 -1.52 -5.53
N ASN A 155 3.75 -0.64 -4.74
CA ASN A 155 2.70 0.28 -5.17
C ASN A 155 3.20 1.72 -5.09
N LEU A 156 2.78 2.57 -6.04
CA LEU A 156 3.11 3.99 -6.08
C LEU A 156 1.85 4.84 -6.13
N ALA A 157 1.77 5.89 -5.31
CA ALA A 157 0.73 6.91 -5.43
C ALA A 157 1.36 8.29 -5.52
N VAL A 158 0.73 9.16 -6.33
CA VAL A 158 1.07 10.57 -6.41
C VAL A 158 -0.19 11.41 -6.38
N PHE A 159 -0.19 12.43 -5.53
CA PHE A 159 -1.22 13.45 -5.48
C PHE A 159 -0.59 14.81 -5.72
N VAL A 160 -1.30 15.67 -6.45
CA VAL A 160 -0.86 17.04 -6.71
C VAL A 160 -1.97 18.05 -6.45
N THR A 161 -1.59 19.27 -6.09
CA THR A 161 -2.50 20.37 -5.84
C THR A 161 -1.86 21.72 -6.15
N SER A 162 -2.68 22.71 -6.50
CA SER A 162 -2.25 24.10 -6.58
C SER A 162 -2.17 24.77 -5.20
N GLY A 163 -2.63 24.09 -4.15
CA GLY A 163 -2.43 24.51 -2.76
C GLY A 163 -1.04 24.17 -2.23
N ASN A 164 -0.91 24.14 -0.90
CA ASN A 164 0.34 23.89 -0.18
C ASN A 164 0.31 22.62 0.70
N SER A 165 -0.75 21.83 0.61
CA SER A 165 -0.95 20.63 1.43
C SER A 165 -2.00 19.71 0.80
N ILE A 166 -1.86 18.42 1.05
CA ILE A 166 -2.80 17.38 0.64
C ILE A 166 -3.12 16.55 1.89
N PRO A 167 -4.38 16.50 2.34
CA PRO A 167 -4.73 15.75 3.53
C PRO A 167 -4.85 14.25 3.27
N LEU A 168 -4.62 13.47 4.33
CA LEU A 168 -4.74 12.01 4.38
C LEU A 168 -4.02 11.26 3.24
N PRO A 169 -2.75 11.59 2.90
CA PRO A 169 -2.11 11.01 1.72
C PRO A 169 -1.90 9.49 1.86
N ILE A 170 -1.66 8.99 3.08
CA ILE A 170 -1.49 7.55 3.31
C ILE A 170 -2.81 6.81 3.13
N GLU A 171 -3.86 7.27 3.80
CA GLU A 171 -5.17 6.62 3.78
C GLU A 171 -5.80 6.66 2.39
N ARG A 172 -5.64 7.78 1.69
CA ARG A 172 -6.10 7.93 0.31
C ARG A 172 -5.28 7.08 -0.66
N SER A 173 -3.99 6.82 -0.40
CA SER A 173 -3.18 5.90 -1.21
C SER A 173 -3.70 4.47 -1.07
N ILE A 174 -3.84 3.98 0.16
CA ILE A 174 -4.36 2.62 0.40
C ILE A 174 -5.77 2.46 -0.18
N TYR A 175 -6.62 3.48 -0.02
CA TYR A 175 -7.95 3.46 -0.63
C TYR A 175 -7.89 3.40 -2.16
N MET A 176 -7.05 4.23 -2.79
CA MET A 176 -6.90 4.23 -4.25
C MET A 176 -6.41 2.88 -4.76
N PHE A 177 -5.38 2.31 -4.13
CA PHE A 177 -4.88 0.98 -4.47
C PHE A 177 -5.94 -0.10 -4.34
N MET A 178 -6.84 0.01 -3.35
CA MET A 178 -7.85 -1.02 -3.08
C MET A 178 -9.13 -0.88 -3.90
N TYR A 179 -9.55 0.36 -4.23
CA TYR A 179 -10.90 0.65 -4.70
C TYR A 179 -10.97 1.53 -5.94
N VAL A 180 -9.88 2.18 -6.34
CA VAL A 180 -9.81 3.05 -7.52
C VAL A 180 -8.62 2.63 -8.38
N ASP A 181 -8.66 1.39 -8.86
CA ASP A 181 -7.53 0.74 -9.52
C ASP A 181 -7.92 -0.04 -10.79
N ALA A 182 -9.16 0.07 -11.27
CA ALA A 182 -9.59 -0.58 -12.51
C ALA A 182 -8.73 -0.15 -13.71
N GLY A 183 -8.27 1.12 -13.73
CA GLY A 183 -7.37 1.65 -14.75
C GLY A 183 -5.98 0.98 -14.78
N SER A 184 -5.55 0.34 -13.69
CA SER A 184 -4.31 -0.43 -13.59
C SER A 184 -4.57 -1.94 -13.60
N ALA A 185 -5.76 -2.36 -14.04
CA ALA A 185 -6.23 -3.75 -13.99
C ALA A 185 -6.13 -4.36 -12.58
N TRP A 186 -6.37 -3.55 -11.55
CA TRP A 186 -6.31 -3.94 -10.13
C TRP A 186 -4.95 -4.40 -9.62
N GLY A 187 -3.85 -4.13 -10.34
CA GLY A 187 -2.51 -4.58 -9.96
C GLY A 187 -2.05 -4.09 -8.58
N HIS A 188 -2.43 -2.87 -8.16
CA HIS A 188 -2.08 -2.35 -6.84
C HIS A 188 -2.88 -3.05 -5.73
N ARG A 189 -4.16 -3.33 -6.01
CA ARG A 189 -5.03 -4.12 -5.13
C ARG A 189 -4.48 -5.52 -4.95
N HIS A 190 -4.07 -6.16 -6.05
CA HIS A 190 -3.48 -7.49 -6.04
C HIS A 190 -2.20 -7.53 -5.21
N ALA A 191 -1.38 -6.48 -5.24
CA ALA A 191 -0.20 -6.40 -4.37
C ALA A 191 -0.55 -6.36 -2.88
N ILE A 192 -1.56 -5.56 -2.48
CA ILE A 192 -2.03 -5.52 -1.09
C ILE A 192 -2.63 -6.86 -0.65
N LEU A 193 -3.37 -7.53 -1.53
CA LEU A 193 -4.08 -8.77 -1.24
C LEU A 193 -3.33 -10.03 -1.69
N TRP A 194 -2.04 -9.91 -2.01
CA TRP A 194 -1.26 -11.00 -2.56
C TRP A 194 -1.17 -12.18 -1.59
N TYR A 195 -1.35 -13.39 -2.11
CA TYR A 195 -1.21 -14.65 -1.40
C TYR A 195 -0.96 -15.80 -2.41
N PRO A 196 -0.23 -16.87 -2.07
CA PRO A 196 0.52 -17.04 -0.83
C PRO A 196 1.78 -16.17 -0.76
N TYR A 197 2.11 -15.74 0.46
CA TYR A 197 3.50 -15.51 0.87
C TYR A 197 4.07 -16.87 1.31
N ASN A 198 5.38 -17.04 1.31
CA ASN A 198 6.00 -18.28 1.74
C ASN A 198 6.04 -18.37 3.27
N ASP A 199 4.99 -18.93 3.89
CA ASP A 199 4.82 -19.00 5.36
C ASP A 199 5.90 -19.87 6.04
N ASN A 200 7.13 -19.36 6.13
CA ASN A 200 8.32 -20.08 6.57
C ASN A 200 9.16 -19.29 7.58
N SER A 201 8.72 -18.10 7.96
CA SER A 201 9.46 -17.22 8.85
C SER A 201 8.54 -16.54 9.89
N GLY A 202 9.08 -16.23 11.07
CA GLY A 202 8.33 -15.51 12.09
C GLY A 202 7.21 -16.33 12.78
N PRO A 203 6.23 -15.65 13.40
CA PRO A 203 5.08 -16.30 14.04
C PRO A 203 4.16 -16.98 13.03
N SER A 204 3.65 -18.17 13.39
CA SER A 204 2.62 -18.89 12.62
C SER A 204 1.48 -17.97 12.16
N ASP A 205 1.07 -18.14 10.90
CA ASP A 205 -0.05 -17.45 10.27
C ASP A 205 0.17 -15.93 10.03
N LYS A 206 1.44 -15.49 10.02
CA LYS A 206 1.86 -14.12 9.72
C LYS A 206 3.17 -14.09 8.94
N GLU A 207 3.08 -13.83 7.66
CA GLU A 207 4.24 -13.83 6.76
C GLU A 207 4.32 -12.49 6.02
N GLY A 208 5.55 -12.05 5.74
CA GLY A 208 5.80 -10.86 4.95
C GLY A 208 5.77 -9.53 5.71
N PHE A 209 6.42 -8.53 5.12
CA PHE A 209 6.56 -7.19 5.66
C PHE A 209 6.10 -6.12 4.67
N LEU A 210 5.79 -4.97 5.24
CA LEU A 210 5.40 -3.76 4.54
C LEU A 210 6.39 -2.63 4.86
N GLY A 211 6.74 -1.82 3.86
CA GLY A 211 7.47 -0.57 4.07
C GLY A 211 6.79 0.59 3.35
N ILE A 212 6.80 1.77 3.97
CA ILE A 212 6.21 2.99 3.39
C ILE A 212 7.25 4.10 3.32
N GLY A 213 7.40 4.67 2.14
CA GLY A 213 8.10 5.92 1.91
C GLY A 213 7.11 7.04 1.60
N ARG A 214 7.40 8.24 2.10
CA ARG A 214 6.63 9.44 1.79
C ARG A 214 7.57 10.60 1.49
N ALA A 215 7.35 11.29 0.38
CA ALA A 215 8.01 12.54 0.05
C ALA A 215 6.98 13.57 -0.39
N HIS A 216 7.16 14.82 0.02
CA HIS A 216 6.26 15.91 -0.35
C HIS A 216 7.01 17.20 -0.60
N GLY A 217 6.41 18.09 -1.39
CA GLY A 217 6.99 19.38 -1.72
C GLY A 217 6.56 19.85 -3.11
N GLY A 218 7.24 20.85 -3.62
CA GLY A 218 7.03 21.36 -4.96
C GLY A 218 7.98 22.53 -5.28
N PRO A 219 7.94 23.07 -6.51
CA PRO A 219 7.02 22.67 -7.58
C PRO A 219 7.31 21.26 -8.10
N TYR A 220 6.27 20.55 -8.52
CA TYR A 220 6.37 19.18 -9.04
C TYR A 220 5.43 18.98 -10.22
N GLN A 221 5.92 18.37 -11.29
CA GLN A 221 5.20 18.13 -12.53
C GLN A 221 4.93 16.64 -12.77
N GLY A 222 5.81 15.70 -12.41
CA GLY A 222 5.68 14.30 -12.87
C GLY A 222 4.37 13.63 -12.44
N PRO A 223 3.68 12.79 -13.22
CA PRO A 223 3.65 12.57 -14.67
C PRO A 223 2.64 13.48 -15.40
N PHE A 224 2.37 14.69 -14.88
CA PHE A 224 1.33 15.60 -15.33
C PHE A 224 1.81 16.54 -16.46
N SER A 225 0.85 17.07 -17.22
CA SER A 225 1.11 17.98 -18.35
C SER A 225 1.58 19.37 -17.95
N GLN A 226 1.52 19.72 -16.65
CA GLN A 226 1.88 21.03 -16.11
C GLN A 226 2.40 20.90 -14.68
N PRO A 227 3.25 21.82 -14.21
CA PRO A 227 3.72 21.83 -12.83
C PRO A 227 2.62 22.20 -11.84
N TRP A 228 2.74 21.65 -10.64
CA TRP A 228 1.87 21.89 -9.49
C TRP A 228 2.68 22.44 -8.32
N ASN A 229 2.03 23.23 -7.45
CA ASN A 229 2.69 23.88 -6.32
C ASN A 229 3.11 22.90 -5.23
N TYR A 230 2.38 21.80 -5.09
CA TYR A 230 2.62 20.83 -4.05
C TYR A 230 2.21 19.42 -4.50
N ALA A 231 3.02 18.45 -4.12
CA ALA A 231 2.82 17.04 -4.36
C ALA A 231 3.04 16.21 -3.09
N GLU A 232 2.38 15.06 -3.04
CA GLU A 232 2.63 13.96 -2.11
C GLU A 232 2.95 12.71 -2.94
N ILE A 233 4.08 12.06 -2.69
CA ILE A 233 4.49 10.81 -3.31
C ILE A 233 4.58 9.75 -2.22
N ILE A 234 3.81 8.68 -2.40
CA ILE A 234 3.80 7.51 -1.52
C ILE A 234 4.37 6.32 -2.28
N VAL A 235 5.33 5.64 -1.68
CA VAL A 235 5.87 4.37 -2.14
C VAL A 235 5.56 3.33 -1.09
N MET A 236 4.98 2.21 -1.49
CA MET A 236 4.68 1.09 -0.60
C MET A 236 5.37 -0.15 -1.13
N ASN A 237 6.32 -0.70 -0.37
CA ASN A 237 6.99 -1.94 -0.73
C ASN A 237 6.47 -3.14 0.06
N PHE A 238 6.46 -4.29 -0.61
CA PHE A 238 6.11 -5.60 -0.06
C PHE A 238 7.36 -6.48 -0.07
N PHE A 239 7.52 -7.27 0.97
CA PHE A 239 8.70 -8.08 1.15
C PHE A 239 8.35 -9.42 1.79
N ASP A 240 8.88 -10.50 1.22
CA ASP A 240 8.78 -11.85 1.78
C ASP A 240 10.16 -12.26 2.30
N PRO A 241 10.37 -12.29 3.62
CA PRO A 241 11.64 -12.72 4.22
C PRO A 241 11.91 -14.20 3.97
N CYS A 242 13.16 -14.63 4.09
CA CYS A 242 13.48 -16.06 4.11
C CYS A 242 13.30 -16.66 5.53
N ALA A 243 13.26 -17.98 5.63
CA ALA A 243 13.04 -18.70 6.91
C ALA A 243 13.97 -18.30 8.07
N SER A 244 15.20 -17.86 7.77
CA SER A 244 16.18 -17.45 8.78
C SER A 244 16.14 -15.95 9.11
N TRP A 245 15.09 -15.22 8.72
CA TRP A 245 15.01 -13.79 8.95
C TRP A 245 15.05 -13.43 10.44
N ASN A 246 15.86 -12.44 10.77
CA ASN A 246 15.99 -11.96 12.14
C ASN A 246 14.97 -10.84 12.38
N TYR A 247 13.91 -11.15 13.13
CA TYR A 247 12.86 -10.22 13.51
C TYR A 247 13.30 -9.15 14.54
N GLY A 248 14.53 -9.22 15.02
CA GLY A 248 15.04 -8.38 16.10
C GLY A 248 14.40 -8.71 17.46
N SER A 249 14.79 -7.98 18.50
CA SER A 249 14.11 -8.07 19.80
C SER A 249 12.77 -7.32 19.72
N THR A 250 11.67 -8.05 19.84
CA THR A 250 10.31 -7.50 19.72
C THR A 250 9.96 -6.60 20.90
N ALA A 251 9.89 -5.29 20.69
CA ALA A 251 9.06 -4.40 21.50
C ALA A 251 7.66 -4.38 20.87
N PHE A 252 6.80 -5.33 21.25
CA PHE A 252 5.40 -5.35 20.81
C PHE A 252 4.68 -4.09 21.30
N LYS A 253 4.45 -3.11 20.41
CA LYS A 253 3.35 -2.16 20.56
C LYS A 253 2.12 -2.78 19.91
N THR A 254 1.45 -3.67 20.62
CA THR A 254 0.14 -4.22 20.19
C THR A 254 -0.90 -3.10 20.20
N PHE A 255 -1.18 -2.53 19.03
CA PHE A 255 -2.38 -1.72 18.76
C PHE A 255 -3.38 -2.51 17.92
N LEU A 256 -3.68 -3.75 18.32
CA LEU A 256 -4.86 -4.45 17.83
C LEU A 256 -5.92 -4.40 18.92
N PRO A 257 -7.14 -3.89 18.65
CA PRO A 257 -8.22 -4.02 19.60
C PRO A 257 -8.52 -5.52 19.75
N LEU A 258 -8.46 -5.99 20.99
CA LEU A 258 -8.91 -7.31 21.38
C LEU A 258 -10.42 -7.39 21.04
N VAL A 259 -10.78 -8.10 19.97
CA VAL A 259 -12.18 -8.44 19.73
C VAL A 259 -12.51 -9.58 20.69
N ILE A 260 -13.05 -9.25 21.86
CA ILE A 260 -13.71 -10.22 22.72
C ILE A 260 -15.01 -10.57 22.02
N ARG A 261 -15.13 -11.84 21.58
CA ARG A 261 -16.40 -12.42 21.14
C ARG A 261 -17.26 -12.75 22.35
#